data_AF-A0AAW2WVE0-F1
#
_entry.id   AF-A0AAW2WVE0-F1
#
_cell.length_a   1.000
_cell.length_b   1.000
_cell.length_c   1.000
_cell.angle_alpha   90.00
_cell.angle_beta   90.00
_cell.angle_gamma   90.00
#
_symmetry.space_group_name_H-M   'P 1'
#
loop_
_entity.id
_entity.type
_entity.pdbx_description
1 polymer ?
#
loop_
_entity_poly.entity_id
_entity_poly.type
_entity_poly.pdbx_seq_one_letter_code
_entity_poly.pdbx_strand_id
1 'polypeptide(L)'
;MTQGNMSVVVYFTKLKKFWDKLASLNPLPSCSYGASKALVDQNTSNQLMQFLMGLSDAYDHVQSQVLLVDPLPIVGKMYSMFLRVEKQ
;
A
#
# COMPACT_ATOMS: atom_id res chain seq x y z
N MET A 1 -3.96 7.45 7.95
CA MET A 1 -3.05 8.54 7.52
C MET A 1 -3.41 8.88 6.08
N THR A 2 -3.59 10.15 5.76
CA THR A 2 -3.99 10.61 4.42
C THR A 2 -2.86 11.42 3.76
N GLN A 3 -2.88 11.52 2.43
CA GLN A 3 -1.90 12.25 1.61
C GLN A 3 -2.01 13.76 1.86
N GLY A 4 -3.24 14.29 1.87
CA GLY A 4 -3.47 15.74 1.90
C GLY A 4 -2.73 16.43 0.76
N ASN A 5 -1.94 17.46 1.09
CA ASN A 5 -1.15 18.23 0.12
C ASN A 5 0.28 17.69 -0.09
N MET A 6 0.59 16.50 0.43
CA MET A 6 1.91 15.88 0.23
C MET A 6 2.03 15.27 -1.16
N SER A 7 3.26 15.20 -1.69
CA SER A 7 3.51 14.36 -2.86
C SER A 7 3.31 12.87 -2.54
N VAL A 8 3.01 12.07 -3.56
CA VAL A 8 2.85 10.61 -3.48
C VAL A 8 4.11 9.98 -2.89
N VAL A 9 5.30 10.48 -3.24
CA VAL A 9 6.58 10.02 -2.67
C VAL A 9 6.65 10.24 -1.16
N VAL A 10 6.33 11.45 -0.69
CA VAL A 10 6.40 11.79 0.73
C VAL A 10 5.36 11.00 1.52
N TYR A 11 4.15 10.91 0.99
CA TYR A 11 3.06 10.13 1.58
C TYR A 11 3.44 8.64 1.70
N PHE A 12 3.88 8.01 0.60
CA PHE A 12 4.29 6.61 0.59
C PHE A 12 5.46 6.34 1.55
N THR A 13 6.44 7.24 1.62
CA THR A 13 7.58 7.10 2.53
C THR A 13 7.14 7.12 4.00
N LYS A 14 6.18 7.99 4.36
CA LYS A 14 5.61 8.02 5.71
C LYS A 14 4.84 6.74 6.02
N LEU A 15 4.06 6.22 5.06
CA LEU A 15 3.33 4.95 5.22
C LEU A 15 4.29 3.79 5.44
N LYS A 16 5.34 3.70 4.61
CA LYS A 16 6.36 2.66 4.73
C LYS A 16 7.02 2.68 6.10
N LYS A 17 7.42 3.85 6.60
CA LYS A 17 7.98 3.98 7.97
C LYS A 17 7.00 3.52 9.04
N PHE A 18 5.71 3.80 8.88
CA PHE A 18 4.68 3.34 9.81
C PHE A 18 4.56 1.81 9.78
N TRP A 19 4.50 1.20 8.60
CA TRP A 19 4.44 -0.24 8.46
C TRP A 19 5.70 -0.95 8.98
N ASP A 20 6.89 -0.40 8.71
CA ASP A 20 8.16 -0.94 9.21
C ASP A 20 8.17 -0.92 10.75
N LYS A 21 7.67 0.16 11.36
CA LYS A 21 7.51 0.24 12.82
C LYS A 21 6.48 -0.77 13.33
N LEU A 22 5.35 -0.93 12.66
CA LEU A 22 4.31 -1.88 13.05
C LEU A 22 4.80 -3.34 12.95
N ALA A 23 5.56 -3.68 11.91
CA ALA A 23 6.20 -4.97 11.74
C ALA A 23 7.25 -5.23 12.83
N SER A 24 7.98 -4.21 13.26
CA SER A 24 8.96 -4.34 14.37
C SER A 24 8.31 -4.64 15.73
N LEU A 25 7.06 -4.19 15.93
CA LEU A 25 6.30 -4.42 17.17
C LEU A 25 5.57 -5.76 17.16
N ASN A 26 5.23 -6.28 15.98
CA ASN A 26 4.51 -7.53 15.80
C ASN A 26 5.33 -8.48 14.91
N PRO A 27 6.45 -9.04 15.41
CA PRO A 27 7.21 -10.03 14.66
C PRO A 27 6.30 -11.22 14.36
N LEU A 28 6.31 -11.67 13.11
CA LEU A 28 5.53 -12.84 12.69
C LEU A 28 5.91 -14.03 13.57
N PRO A 29 4.95 -14.72 14.19
CA PRO A 29 5.25 -15.92 14.97
C PRO A 29 5.87 -16.97 14.06
N SER A 30 6.80 -17.76 14.60
CA SER A 30 7.38 -18.93 13.93
C SER A 30 6.30 -20.01 13.75
N CYS A 31 5.40 -19.81 12.79
CA CYS A 31 4.34 -20.75 12.46
C CYS A 31 4.69 -21.61 11.25
N SER A 32 3.92 -22.69 11.04
CA SER A 32 4.04 -23.53 9.85
C SER A 32 3.92 -22.66 8.59
N TYR A 33 4.70 -23.01 7.56
CA TYR A 33 4.91 -22.20 6.35
C TYR A 33 3.60 -21.65 5.72
N GLY A 34 2.50 -22.42 5.78
CA GLY A 34 1.19 -22.01 5.27
C GLY A 34 0.53 -20.87 6.05
N ALA A 35 0.57 -20.91 7.39
CA ALA A 35 0.00 -19.84 8.22
C ALA A 35 0.79 -18.53 8.05
N SER A 36 2.12 -18.64 7.91
CA SER A 36 3.00 -17.49 7.65
C SER A 36 2.71 -16.83 6.31
N LYS A 37 2.40 -17.60 5.26
CA LYS A 37 2.03 -17.05 3.94
C LYS A 37 0.70 -16.29 3.99
N ALA A 38 -0.34 -16.88 4.58
CA ALA A 38 -1.65 -16.23 4.67
C ALA A 38 -1.58 -14.89 5.44
N LEU A 39 -0.77 -14.83 6.50
CA LEU A 39 -0.53 -13.60 7.26
C LEU A 39 0.20 -12.53 6.42
N VAL A 40 1.20 -12.92 5.62
CA VAL A 40 1.91 -12.00 4.72
C VAL A 40 1.00 -11.47 3.62
N ASP A 41 0.17 -12.33 3.03
CA ASP A 41 -0.78 -11.96 1.97
C ASP A 41 -1.85 -10.99 2.52
N GLN A 42 -2.35 -11.26 3.73
CA GLN A 42 -3.28 -10.37 4.43
C GLN A 42 -2.62 -9.03 4.77
N ASN A 43 -1.39 -9.03 5.28
CA ASN A 43 -0.67 -7.80 5.60
C ASN A 43 -0.43 -6.96 4.33
N THR A 44 -0.04 -7.60 3.22
CA THR A 44 0.16 -6.94 1.93
C THR A 44 -1.15 -6.32 1.41
N SER A 45 -2.26 -7.03 1.55
CA SER A 45 -3.60 -6.54 1.19
C SER A 45 -4.01 -5.35 2.06
N ASN A 46 -3.74 -5.40 3.37
CA ASN A 46 -4.00 -4.30 4.29
C ASN A 46 -3.17 -3.05 3.95
N GLN A 47 -1.88 -3.21 3.64
CA GLN A 47 -1.01 -2.11 3.23
C GLN A 47 -1.50 -1.47 1.93
N LEU A 48 -1.93 -2.28 0.97
CA LEU A 48 -2.50 -1.81 -0.29
C LEU A 48 -3.77 -0.99 -0.05
N MET A 49 -4.71 -1.51 0.73
CA MET A 49 -5.95 -0.79 1.07
C MET A 49 -5.64 0.51 1.81
N GLN A 50 -4.72 0.51 2.78
CA GLN A 50 -4.32 1.72 3.52
C GLN A 50 -3.70 2.78 2.61
N PHE A 51 -2.90 2.36 1.62
CA PHE A 51 -2.34 3.27 0.63
C PHE A 51 -3.43 3.87 -0.24
N LEU A 52 -4.36 3.07 -0.76
CA LEU A 52 -5.44 3.56 -1.60
C LEU A 52 -6.38 4.51 -0.85
N MET A 53 -6.92 4.08 0.29
CA MET A 53 -7.88 4.89 1.05
C MET A 53 -7.30 6.22 1.56
N GLY A 54 -5.98 6.34 1.65
CA GLY A 54 -5.34 7.57 2.10
C GLY A 54 -4.79 8.46 0.98
N LEU A 55 -4.84 8.05 -0.30
CA LEU A 55 -4.50 8.92 -1.42
C LEU A 55 -5.51 10.07 -1.54
N SER A 56 -5.10 11.17 -2.16
CA SER A 56 -5.96 12.30 -2.47
C SER A 56 -7.00 11.95 -3.54
N ASP A 57 -8.19 12.55 -3.45
CA ASP A 57 -9.29 12.39 -4.42
C ASP A 57 -8.89 12.74 -5.86
N ALA A 58 -7.82 13.53 -6.04
CA ALA A 58 -7.21 13.81 -7.34
C ALA A 58 -6.79 12.53 -8.10
N TYR A 59 -6.65 11.40 -7.39
CA TYR A 59 -6.25 10.12 -7.96
C TYR A 59 -7.41 9.11 -8.09
N ASP A 60 -8.66 9.49 -7.84
CA ASP A 60 -9.83 8.59 -7.87
C ASP A 60 -9.98 7.84 -9.20
N HIS A 61 -9.70 8.51 -10.32
CA HIS A 61 -9.74 7.89 -11.64
C HIS A 61 -8.70 6.77 -11.76
N VAL A 62 -7.48 7.01 -11.26
CA VAL A 62 -6.38 6.04 -11.28
C VAL A 62 -6.69 4.89 -10.32
N GLN A 63 -7.22 5.17 -9.12
CA GLN A 63 -7.69 4.11 -8.21
C GLN A 63 -8.72 3.20 -8.86
N SER A 64 -9.73 3.78 -9.49
CA SER A 64 -10.79 3.03 -10.15
C SER A 64 -10.25 2.11 -11.24
N GLN A 65 -9.30 2.59 -12.06
CA GLN A 65 -8.65 1.75 -13.07
C GLN A 65 -7.86 0.59 -12.46
N VAL A 66 -7.18 0.81 -11.33
CA VAL A 66 -6.37 -0.26 -10.76
C VAL A 66 -7.20 -1.29 -9.98
N LEU A 67 -8.33 -0.89 -9.39
CA LEU A 67 -9.27 -1.83 -8.78
C LEU A 67 -9.87 -2.84 -9.78
N LEU A 68 -9.81 -2.54 -11.07
CA LEU A 68 -10.25 -3.44 -12.15
C LEU A 68 -9.18 -4.47 -12.57
N VAL A 69 -7.97 -4.40 -12.02
CA VAL A 69 -6.89 -5.33 -12.35
C VAL A 69 -6.98 -6.60 -11.49
N ASP A 70 -7.09 -7.77 -12.13
CA ASP A 70 -7.11 -9.08 -11.47
C ASP A 70 -5.87 -9.91 -11.88
N PRO A 71 -5.01 -10.36 -10.93
CA PRO A 71 -5.08 -10.11 -9.49
C PRO A 71 -4.70 -8.67 -9.10
N LEU A 72 -5.28 -8.17 -8.01
CA LEU A 72 -5.00 -6.84 -7.48
C LEU A 72 -3.48 -6.64 -7.32
N PRO A 73 -2.90 -5.55 -7.86
CA PRO A 73 -1.46 -5.38 -7.85
C PRO A 73 -0.91 -5.09 -6.46
N ILE A 74 0.32 -5.51 -6.21
CA ILE A 74 1.03 -5.18 -4.96
C ILE A 74 1.26 -3.68 -4.80
N VAL A 75 1.39 -3.23 -3.55
CA VAL A 75 1.55 -1.82 -3.18
C VAL A 75 2.71 -1.12 -3.92
N GLY A 76 3.80 -1.84 -4.23
CA GLY A 76 4.93 -1.28 -4.98
C GLY A 76 4.58 -0.92 -6.42
N LYS A 77 3.82 -1.77 -7.11
CA LYS A 77 3.37 -1.52 -8.50
C LYS A 77 2.37 -0.35 -8.52
N MET A 78 1.49 -0.30 -7.53
CA MET A 78 0.58 0.81 -7.31
C MET A 78 1.32 2.13 -7.13
N TYR A 79 2.26 2.18 -6.19
CA TYR A 79 3.09 3.36 -5.97
C TYR A 79 3.74 3.87 -7.26
N SER A 80 4.29 2.99 -8.10
CA SER A 80 4.86 3.38 -9.40
C SER A 80 3.83 3.99 -10.37
N MET A 81 2.60 3.48 -10.39
CA MET A 81 1.52 4.02 -11.22
C MET A 81 1.13 5.43 -10.78
N PHE A 82 0.87 5.65 -9.49
CA PHE A 82 0.50 6.98 -8.98
C PHE A 82 1.65 7.98 -9.11
N LEU A 83 2.90 7.54 -8.89
CA LEU A 83 4.07 8.38 -9.10
C LEU A 83 4.22 8.84 -10.55
N ARG A 84 3.83 8.01 -11.53
CA ARG A 84 3.85 8.38 -12.94
C ARG A 84 2.80 9.46 -13.24
N VAL A 85 1.61 9.34 -12.65
CA VAL A 85 0.52 10.30 -12.83
C VAL A 85 0.84 11.64 -12.16
N GLU A 86 1.44 11.64 -10.96
CA GLU A 86 1.82 12.88 -10.26
C GLU A 86 2.89 13.70 -11.02
N LYS A 87 3.73 13.05 -11.81
CA LYS A 87 4.81 13.70 -12.58
C LYS A 87 4.37 14.16 -13.97
N GLN A 88 3.13 13.87 -14.36
CA GLN A 88 2.59 14.18 -15.68
C GLN A 88 1.88 15.53 -15.66
#